data_AF-A0A5C8ZYR4-F1
#
_entry.id   AF-A0A5C8ZYR4-F1
#
_cell.length_a   1.000
_cell.length_b   1.000
_cell.length_c   1.000
_cell.angle_alpha   90.00
_cell.angle_beta   90.00
_cell.angle_gamma   90.00
#
_symmetry.space_group_name_H-M   'P 1'
#
loop_
_entity.id
_entity.type
_entity.pdbx_description
1 polymer ?
#
loop_
_entity_poly.entity_id
_entity_poly.type
_entity_poly.pdbx_seq_one_letter_code
_entity_poly.pdbx_strand_id
1 'polypeptide(L)'
;MSEFQLTHTALVGARINSFRPYGYNSREELTMCRVVPEMPGDRPGGTQGSLKTLLAEQLPLWIHNIITDPDFPQRDRLIMPLRRFEGEMRDNKNDEVISSVLRHGFRSLQLDPLDLPRTMPMRQRCAMVVHVRVWQEAYSRLCGEVVDILAANSEQLGRWCEFARLPEHAAVG
;
A
#
# COMPACT_ATOMS: atom_id res chain seq x y z
N MET A 1 -8.75 -10.22 15.54
CA MET A 1 -8.78 -9.16 14.52
C MET A 1 -7.40 -9.12 13.89
N SER A 2 -7.28 -9.24 12.58
CA SER A 2 -5.96 -9.25 11.93
C SER A 2 -5.23 -7.93 12.23
N GLU A 3 -3.95 -8.02 12.59
CA GLU A 3 -3.09 -6.86 12.75
C GLU A 3 -3.18 -6.02 11.45
N PHE A 4 -3.44 -4.71 11.54
CA PHE A 4 -3.50 -3.79 10.38
C PHE A 4 -4.71 -3.88 9.43
N GLN A 5 -5.88 -4.29 9.93
CA GLN A 5 -7.09 -4.39 9.10
C GLN A 5 -7.48 -3.06 8.43
N LEU A 6 -7.41 -1.91 9.13
CA LEU A 6 -7.79 -0.62 8.53
C LEU A 6 -6.76 -0.17 7.50
N THR A 7 -5.48 -0.37 7.78
CA THR A 7 -4.37 -0.07 6.88
C THR A 7 -4.48 -0.88 5.60
N HIS A 8 -4.71 -2.20 5.70
CA HIS A 8 -4.92 -3.07 4.55
C HIS A 8 -6.18 -2.66 3.76
N THR A 9 -7.28 -2.35 4.45
CA THR A 9 -8.49 -1.82 3.79
C THR A 9 -8.20 -0.54 3.02
N ALA A 10 -7.51 0.42 3.63
CA ALA A 10 -7.27 1.75 3.08
C ALA A 10 -6.21 1.77 1.97
N LEU A 11 -5.16 0.95 2.06
CA LEU A 11 -4.03 0.99 1.13
C LEU A 11 -4.02 -0.16 0.12
N VAL A 12 -4.71 -1.26 0.40
CA VAL A 12 -4.85 -2.39 -0.53
C VAL A 12 -6.22 -2.36 -1.16
N GLY A 13 -7.28 -2.46 -0.34
CA GLY A 13 -8.65 -2.49 -0.84
C GLY A 13 -9.03 -1.26 -1.65
N ALA A 14 -8.75 -0.06 -1.14
CA ALA A 14 -9.10 1.18 -1.83
C ALA A 14 -8.16 1.52 -3.01
N ARG A 15 -7.07 0.76 -3.16
CA ARG A 15 -6.10 0.92 -4.25
C ARG A 15 -5.95 -0.38 -5.05
N ILE A 16 -7.03 -1.14 -5.17
CA ILE A 16 -7.02 -2.46 -5.82
C ILE A 16 -6.49 -2.43 -7.26
N ASN A 17 -6.58 -1.28 -7.95
CA ASN A 17 -6.03 -1.14 -9.29
C ASN A 17 -4.51 -1.36 -9.36
N SER A 18 -3.78 -1.10 -8.27
CA SER A 18 -2.34 -1.40 -8.18
C SER A 18 -2.05 -2.91 -8.28
N PHE A 19 -3.04 -3.76 -7.97
CA PHE A 19 -2.91 -5.22 -7.94
C PHE A 19 -3.43 -5.91 -9.20
N ARG A 20 -4.23 -5.21 -10.02
CA ARG A 20 -4.77 -5.75 -11.29
C ARG A 20 -3.70 -6.25 -12.27
N PRO A 21 -2.55 -5.58 -12.46
CA PRO A 21 -1.47 -6.11 -13.31
C PRO A 21 -0.92 -7.46 -12.85
N TYR A 22 -1.13 -7.81 -11.58
CA TYR A 22 -0.71 -9.07 -10.96
C TYR A 22 -1.83 -10.10 -10.90
N GLY A 23 -2.99 -9.82 -11.51
CA GLY A 23 -4.12 -10.75 -11.63
C GLY A 23 -5.19 -10.65 -10.54
N TYR A 24 -5.06 -9.71 -9.59
CA TYR A 24 -5.98 -9.58 -8.46
C TYR A 24 -7.01 -8.46 -8.68
N ASN A 25 -8.29 -8.78 -8.46
CA ASN A 25 -9.42 -7.87 -8.65
C ASN A 25 -10.11 -7.49 -7.34
N SER A 26 -9.82 -8.20 -6.26
CA SER A 26 -10.39 -7.97 -4.94
C SER A 26 -9.38 -8.23 -3.83
N ARG A 27 -9.64 -7.64 -2.66
CA ARG A 27 -8.82 -7.83 -1.46
C ARG A 27 -8.90 -9.27 -0.94
N GLU A 28 -10.02 -9.93 -1.16
CA GLU A 28 -10.27 -11.32 -0.76
C GLU A 28 -9.33 -12.28 -1.52
N GLU A 29 -9.09 -12.03 -2.81
CA GLU A 29 -8.15 -12.81 -3.65
C GLU A 29 -6.69 -12.70 -3.19
N LEU A 30 -6.35 -11.67 -2.40
CA LEU A 30 -5.00 -11.45 -1.87
C LEU A 30 -4.74 -12.21 -0.56
N THR A 31 -5.71 -12.98 -0.06
CA THR A 31 -5.57 -13.70 1.21
C THR A 31 -4.49 -14.76 1.10
N MET A 32 -3.48 -14.69 1.98
CA MET A 32 -2.33 -15.60 2.01
C MET A 32 -1.50 -15.62 0.71
N CYS A 33 -1.60 -14.58 -0.12
CA CYS A 33 -0.79 -14.43 -1.32
C CYS A 33 0.30 -13.37 -1.10
N ARG A 34 1.48 -13.58 -1.69
CA ARG A 34 2.47 -12.52 -1.90
C ARG A 34 2.22 -11.85 -3.25
N VAL A 35 2.51 -10.57 -3.35
CA VAL A 35 2.47 -9.83 -4.62
C VAL A 35 3.81 -9.18 -4.84
N VAL A 36 4.63 -9.78 -5.71
CA VAL A 36 6.03 -9.37 -5.86
C VAL A 36 6.15 -8.17 -6.81
N PRO A 37 6.54 -6.98 -6.32
CA PRO A 37 6.68 -5.79 -7.17
C PRO A 37 7.93 -5.85 -8.04
N GLU A 38 8.00 -4.99 -9.06
CA GLU A 38 9.23 -4.78 -9.84
C GLU A 38 10.30 -4.07 -9.01
N MET A 39 11.54 -4.56 -9.04
CA MET A 39 12.70 -3.88 -8.50
C MET A 39 13.41 -3.05 -9.59
N PRO A 40 14.24 -2.03 -9.24
CA PRO A 40 14.92 -1.22 -10.25
C PRO A 40 15.78 -2.01 -11.24
N GLY A 41 16.36 -3.14 -10.80
CA GLY A 41 17.13 -4.04 -11.65
C GLY A 41 16.29 -4.79 -12.70
N ASP A 42 14.98 -4.85 -12.52
CA ASP A 42 14.06 -5.58 -13.40
C ASP A 42 13.62 -4.74 -14.62
N ARG A 43 13.87 -3.42 -14.63
CA ARG A 43 13.41 -2.52 -15.70
C ARG A 43 14.40 -2.45 -16.87
N PRO A 44 14.05 -2.94 -18.07
CA PRO A 44 14.89 -2.76 -19.25
C PRO A 44 14.93 -1.27 -19.63
N GLY A 45 16.13 -0.70 -19.80
CA GLY A 45 16.30 0.67 -20.32
C GLY A 45 16.58 1.76 -19.28
N GLY A 46 16.96 1.42 -18.05
CA GLY A 46 17.80 2.29 -17.20
C GLY A 46 17.26 3.69 -16.91
N THR A 47 15.95 3.90 -16.88
CA THR A 47 15.42 5.17 -16.38
C THR A 47 15.64 5.19 -14.87
N GLN A 48 16.72 5.86 -14.45
CA GLN A 48 17.08 6.09 -13.05
C GLN A 48 16.07 7.03 -12.38
N GLY A 49 14.84 6.56 -12.17
CA GLY A 49 14.02 7.09 -11.10
C GLY A 49 14.72 6.77 -9.77
N SER A 50 14.66 7.68 -8.80
CA SER A 50 15.22 7.36 -7.48
C SER A 50 14.52 6.10 -6.96
N LEU A 51 15.27 5.16 -6.36
CA LEU A 51 14.70 3.95 -5.76
C LEU A 51 13.50 4.29 -4.86
N LYS A 52 13.59 5.39 -4.10
CA LYS A 52 12.50 5.88 -3.26
C LYS A 52 11.23 6.23 -4.03
N THR A 53 11.36 6.81 -5.23
CA THR A 53 10.23 7.10 -6.11
C THR A 53 9.52 5.81 -6.54
N LEU A 54 10.28 4.80 -6.98
CA LEU A 54 9.73 3.50 -7.36
C LEU A 54 8.99 2.84 -6.19
N LEU A 55 9.64 2.81 -5.02
CA LEU A 55 9.06 2.24 -3.80
C LEU A 55 7.78 2.97 -3.38
N ALA A 56 7.73 4.30 -3.50
CA ALA A 56 6.56 5.10 -3.19
C ALA A 56 5.40 4.84 -4.15
N GLU A 57 5.67 4.70 -5.45
CA GLU A 57 4.66 4.35 -6.47
C GLU A 57 4.05 2.97 -6.23
N GLN A 58 4.86 2.03 -5.75
CA GLN A 58 4.46 0.65 -5.46
C GLN A 58 4.03 0.43 -4.00
N LEU A 59 3.88 1.49 -3.20
CA LEU A 59 3.62 1.38 -1.76
C LEU A 59 2.47 0.42 -1.40
N PRO A 60 1.31 0.41 -2.09
CA PRO A 60 0.25 -0.57 -1.82
C PRO A 60 0.73 -2.03 -1.80
N LEU A 61 1.58 -2.40 -2.75
CA LEU A 61 2.11 -3.76 -2.88
C LEU A 61 3.05 -4.08 -1.71
N TRP A 62 3.93 -3.15 -1.36
CA TRP A 62 4.84 -3.30 -0.23
C TRP A 62 4.07 -3.46 1.08
N ILE A 63 3.08 -2.60 1.34
CA ILE A 63 2.24 -2.66 2.54
C ILE A 63 1.51 -4.00 2.63
N HIS A 64 0.97 -4.48 1.52
CA HIS A 64 0.31 -5.78 1.46
C HIS A 64 1.26 -6.91 1.91
N ASN A 65 2.48 -6.96 1.36
CA ASN A 65 3.44 -8.01 1.69
C ASN A 65 3.93 -7.90 3.14
N ILE A 66 4.20 -6.69 3.65
CA ILE A 66 4.62 -6.50 5.06
C ILE A 66 3.57 -7.03 6.05
N ILE A 67 2.29 -6.82 5.73
CA ILE A 67 1.17 -7.27 6.57
C ILE A 67 1.00 -8.79 6.47
N THR A 68 1.09 -9.34 5.26
CA THR A 68 0.72 -10.73 4.97
C THR A 68 1.85 -11.71 5.22
N ASP A 69 3.10 -11.32 5.02
CA ASP A 69 4.28 -12.18 5.15
C ASP A 69 5.03 -11.89 6.47
N PRO A 70 4.97 -12.78 7.47
CA PRO A 70 5.68 -12.61 8.74
C PRO A 70 7.21 -12.53 8.57
N ASP A 71 7.74 -13.17 7.53
CA ASP A 71 9.17 -13.24 7.23
C ASP A 71 9.64 -12.08 6.34
N PHE A 72 8.79 -11.08 6.10
CA PHE A 72 9.15 -9.93 5.28
C PHE A 72 10.40 -9.20 5.84
N PRO A 73 11.36 -8.79 4.99
CA PRO A 73 12.58 -8.14 5.44
C PRO A 73 12.31 -6.91 6.29
N GLN A 74 12.99 -6.82 7.44
CA GLN A 74 12.89 -5.69 8.37
C GLN A 74 11.46 -5.43 8.89
N ARG A 75 10.58 -6.45 8.89
CA ARG A 75 9.19 -6.32 9.34
C ARG A 75 9.08 -5.66 10.72
N ASP A 76 9.93 -6.04 11.67
CA ASP A 76 9.94 -5.45 13.03
C ASP A 76 10.10 -3.92 13.03
N ARG A 77 10.86 -3.38 12.08
CA ARG A 77 11.05 -1.92 11.93
C ARG A 77 9.89 -1.26 11.20
N LEU A 78 9.22 -2.00 10.30
CA LEU A 78 8.08 -1.55 9.50
C LEU A 78 6.75 -1.60 10.27
N ILE A 79 6.66 -2.40 11.32
CA ILE A 79 5.47 -2.51 12.18
C ILE A 79 5.09 -1.18 12.80
N MET A 80 6.04 -0.40 13.31
CA MET A 80 5.70 0.83 14.05
C MET A 80 5.09 1.94 13.17
N PRO A 81 5.62 2.22 11.96
CA PRO A 81 4.93 3.07 10.98
C PRO A 81 3.50 2.59 10.67
N LEU A 82 3.31 1.28 10.44
CA LEU A 82 1.98 0.70 10.19
C LEU A 82 1.04 0.86 11.38
N ARG A 83 1.52 0.64 12.61
CA ARG A 83 0.71 0.79 13.84
C ARG A 83 0.25 2.23 14.04
N ARG A 84 1.12 3.19 13.73
CA ARG A 84 0.75 4.61 13.78
C ARG A 84 -0.31 4.94 12.75
N PHE A 85 -0.13 4.52 11.50
CA PHE A 85 -1.14 4.75 10.47
C PHE A 85 -2.48 4.07 10.80
N GLU A 86 -2.45 2.82 11.29
CA GLU A 86 -3.63 2.10 11.79
C GLU A 86 -4.35 2.88 12.91
N GLY A 87 -3.59 3.46 13.83
CA GLY A 87 -4.09 4.34 14.89
C GLY A 87 -4.79 5.58 14.34
N GLU A 88 -4.14 6.29 13.40
CA GLU A 88 -4.73 7.47 12.73
C GLU A 88 -6.04 7.13 12.03
N MET A 89 -6.12 5.98 11.34
CA MET A 89 -7.35 5.52 10.69
C MET A 89 -8.47 5.21 11.69
N ARG A 90 -8.11 4.70 12.87
CA ARG A 90 -9.06 4.36 13.94
C ARG A 90 -9.59 5.62 14.63
N ASP A 91 -8.69 6.53 14.98
CA ASP A 91 -9.00 7.74 15.74
C ASP A 91 -9.81 8.73 14.89
N ASN A 92 -9.55 8.75 13.58
CA ASN A 92 -10.22 9.62 12.63
C ASN A 92 -11.24 8.88 11.75
N LYS A 93 -11.81 7.76 12.21
CA LYS A 93 -12.78 6.97 11.41
C LYS A 93 -14.03 7.75 10.94
N ASN A 94 -14.33 8.86 11.60
CA ASN A 94 -15.46 9.75 11.28
C ASN A 94 -15.07 10.91 10.36
N ASP A 95 -13.78 11.07 10.04
CA ASP A 95 -13.33 12.00 9.01
C ASP A 95 -13.91 11.61 7.65
N GLU A 96 -14.30 12.60 6.84
CA GLU A 96 -15.01 12.37 5.59
C GLU A 96 -14.16 11.59 4.58
N VAL A 97 -12.87 11.91 4.47
CA VAL A 97 -11.97 11.25 3.53
C VAL A 97 -11.62 9.85 4.02
N ILE A 98 -11.25 9.70 5.29
CA ILE A 98 -10.89 8.40 5.88
C ILE A 98 -12.08 7.43 5.81
N SER A 99 -13.28 7.87 6.22
CA SER A 99 -14.47 7.04 6.17
C SER A 99 -14.83 6.62 4.74
N SER A 100 -14.65 7.52 3.75
CA SER A 100 -14.85 7.23 2.34
C SER A 100 -13.85 6.19 1.82
N VAL A 101 -12.56 6.38 2.12
CA VAL A 101 -11.49 5.43 1.74
C VAL A 101 -11.75 4.05 2.34
N LEU A 102 -12.04 3.95 3.64
CA LEU A 102 -12.32 2.68 4.29
C LEU A 102 -13.56 1.99 3.70
N ARG A 103 -14.62 2.75 3.37
CA ARG A 103 -15.82 2.21 2.73
C ARG A 103 -15.54 1.67 1.34
N HIS A 104 -14.76 2.39 0.53
CA HIS A 104 -14.36 1.94 -0.80
C HIS A 104 -13.47 0.71 -0.69
N GLY A 105 -12.50 0.74 0.22
CA GLY A 105 -11.56 -0.34 0.40
C GLY A 105 -12.18 -1.63 0.91
N PHE A 106 -13.21 -1.55 1.75
CA PHE A 106 -13.96 -2.73 2.18
C PHE A 106 -14.67 -3.43 1.01
N ARG A 107 -15.01 -2.68 -0.04
CA ARG A 107 -15.67 -3.19 -1.25
C ARG A 107 -14.70 -3.44 -2.40
N SER A 108 -13.40 -3.32 -2.17
CA SER A 108 -12.38 -3.38 -3.22
C SER A 108 -12.67 -2.40 -4.38
N LEU A 109 -13.09 -1.18 -4.06
CA LEU A 109 -13.34 -0.12 -5.03
C LEU A 109 -12.22 0.91 -5.00
N GLN A 110 -11.75 1.33 -6.18
CA GLN A 110 -10.70 2.33 -6.28
C GLN A 110 -11.13 3.67 -5.71
N LEU A 111 -10.35 4.18 -4.75
CA LEU A 111 -10.38 5.56 -4.27
C LEU A 111 -9.01 5.93 -3.72
N ASP A 112 -8.25 6.73 -4.47
CA ASP A 112 -7.07 7.42 -3.95
C ASP A 112 -7.40 8.89 -3.71
N PRO A 113 -7.45 9.38 -2.46
CA PRO A 113 -7.71 10.79 -2.17
C PRO A 113 -6.71 11.77 -2.78
N LEU A 114 -5.50 11.31 -3.12
CA LEU A 114 -4.44 12.11 -3.73
C LEU A 114 -4.43 12.03 -5.27
N ASP A 115 -5.18 11.08 -5.84
CA ASP A 115 -5.35 10.91 -7.28
C ASP A 115 -6.82 10.60 -7.59
N LEU A 116 -7.68 11.61 -7.37
CA LEU A 116 -9.12 11.46 -7.54
C LEU A 116 -9.47 11.20 -9.02
N PRO A 117 -10.34 10.21 -9.30
CA PRO A 117 -10.68 9.86 -10.67
C PRO A 117 -11.37 11.03 -11.38
N ARG A 118 -11.02 11.23 -12.66
CA ARG A 118 -11.59 12.31 -13.49
C ARG A 118 -13.11 12.20 -13.66
N THR A 119 -13.66 11.00 -13.52
CA THR A 119 -15.10 10.71 -13.57
C THR A 119 -15.86 11.11 -12.30
N MET A 120 -15.17 11.45 -11.21
CA MET A 120 -15.81 11.88 -9.97
C MET A 120 -16.48 13.26 -10.16
N PRO A 121 -17.76 13.43 -9.74
CA PRO A 121 -18.44 14.73 -9.81
C PRO A 121 -17.67 15.84 -9.11
N MET A 122 -17.64 17.04 -9.71
CA MET A 122 -16.84 18.18 -9.21
C MET A 122 -17.15 18.51 -7.73
N ARG A 123 -18.42 18.53 -7.35
CA ARG A 123 -18.83 18.79 -5.96
C ARG A 123 -18.20 17.80 -4.98
N GLN A 124 -18.15 16.52 -5.35
CA GLN A 124 -17.54 15.47 -4.54
C GLN A 124 -16.02 15.62 -4.51
N ARG A 125 -15.38 15.97 -5.64
CA ARG A 125 -13.94 16.26 -5.67
C ARG A 125 -13.57 17.42 -4.75
N CYS A 126 -14.34 18.51 -4.77
CA CYS A 126 -14.13 19.65 -3.88
C CYS A 126 -14.25 19.24 -2.40
N ALA A 127 -15.27 18.46 -2.03
CA ALA A 127 -15.43 17.96 -0.67
C ALA A 127 -14.21 17.14 -0.22
N MET A 128 -13.75 16.20 -1.06
CA MET A 128 -12.55 15.40 -0.78
C MET A 128 -11.33 16.28 -0.55
N VAL A 129 -11.09 17.29 -1.41
CA VAL A 129 -9.93 18.19 -1.28
C VAL A 129 -10.00 19.03 -0.01
N VAL A 130 -11.17 19.51 0.39
CA VAL A 130 -11.34 20.30 1.63
C VAL A 130 -10.99 19.48 2.88
N HIS A 131 -11.31 18.18 2.87
CA HIS A 131 -11.12 17.30 4.02
C HIS A 131 -9.87 16.40 3.93
N VAL A 132 -9.04 16.53 2.88
CA VAL A 132 -7.92 15.59 2.62
C VAL A 132 -6.80 15.64 3.64
N ARG A 133 -6.70 16.72 4.42
CA ARG A 133 -5.50 17.05 5.20
C ARG A 133 -5.09 15.92 6.16
N VAL A 134 -6.02 15.36 6.93
CA VAL A 134 -5.73 14.31 7.91
C VAL A 134 -5.20 13.06 7.21
N TRP A 135 -5.87 12.64 6.12
CA TRP A 135 -5.40 11.54 5.28
C TRP A 135 -4.01 11.81 4.69
N GLN A 136 -3.80 12.98 4.12
CA GLN A 136 -2.55 13.34 3.46
C GLN A 136 -1.37 13.35 4.43
N GLU A 137 -1.54 13.91 5.62
CA GLU A 137 -0.49 13.95 6.65
C GLU A 137 -0.15 12.53 7.14
N ALA A 138 -1.16 11.71 7.44
CA ALA A 138 -0.97 10.32 7.86
C ALA A 138 -0.30 9.48 6.76
N TYR A 139 -0.78 9.59 5.52
CA TYR A 139 -0.24 8.87 4.37
C TYR A 139 1.20 9.31 4.03
N SER A 140 1.47 10.61 4.03
CA SER A 140 2.81 11.15 3.75
C SER A 140 3.82 10.69 4.77
N ARG A 141 3.46 10.68 6.07
CA ARG A 141 4.31 10.16 7.14
C ARG A 141 4.59 8.67 6.96
N LEU A 142 3.55 7.86 6.73
CA LEU A 142 3.70 6.43 6.49
C LEU A 142 4.61 6.17 5.28
N CYS A 143 4.32 6.82 4.15
CA CYS A 143 5.06 6.66 2.90
C CYS A 143 6.54 6.99 3.11
N GLY A 144 6.86 8.14 3.69
CA GLY A 144 8.25 8.54 3.96
C GLY A 144 9.00 7.51 4.79
N GLU A 145 8.43 7.09 5.92
CA GLU A 145 9.10 6.16 6.83
C GLU A 145 9.26 4.75 6.25
N VAL A 146 8.22 4.22 5.61
CA VAL A 146 8.28 2.88 4.99
C VAL A 146 9.26 2.90 3.83
N VAL A 147 9.18 3.89 2.95
CA VAL A 147 10.10 4.02 1.80
C VAL A 147 11.54 4.18 2.26
N ASP A 148 11.79 4.94 3.32
CA ASP A 148 13.13 5.11 3.87
C ASP A 148 13.71 3.79 4.40
N ILE A 149 12.90 3.00 5.13
CA ILE A 149 13.31 1.69 5.62
C ILE A 149 13.55 0.72 4.46
N LEU A 150 12.64 0.65 3.48
CA LEU A 150 12.77 -0.23 2.32
C LEU A 150 13.99 0.14 1.48
N ALA A 151 14.21 1.43 1.22
CA ALA A 151 15.36 1.91 0.43
C ALA A 151 16.70 1.64 1.14
N ALA A 152 16.75 1.79 2.46
CA ALA A 152 17.94 1.48 3.25
C ALA A 152 18.27 -0.03 3.28
N ASN A 153 17.31 -0.91 2.94
CA ASN A 153 17.45 -2.36 2.98
C ASN A 153 17.17 -3.01 1.61
N SER A 154 17.48 -2.27 0.54
CA SER A 154 17.16 -2.66 -0.85
C SER A 154 17.75 -3.99 -1.29
N GLU A 155 18.92 -4.37 -0.75
CA GLU A 155 19.54 -5.67 -1.04
C GLU A 155 18.72 -6.83 -0.46
N GLN A 156 18.29 -6.73 0.81
CA GLN A 156 17.42 -7.75 1.42
C GLN A 156 16.07 -7.81 0.71
N LEU A 157 15.55 -6.64 0.28
CA LEU A 157 14.32 -6.55 -0.50
C LEU A 157 14.43 -7.26 -1.85
N GLY A 158 15.56 -7.08 -2.55
CA GLY A 158 15.84 -7.77 -3.81
C GLY A 158 15.84 -9.29 -3.65
N ARG A 159 16.54 -9.81 -2.63
CA ARG A 159 16.57 -11.24 -2.33
C ARG A 159 15.18 -11.79 -1.97
N TRP A 160 14.39 -11.03 -1.21
CA TRP A 160 13.00 -11.42 -0.91
C TRP A 160 12.14 -11.46 -2.17
N CYS A 161 12.30 -10.51 -3.09
CA CYS A 161 11.59 -10.53 -4.37
C CYS A 161 11.99 -11.76 -5.22
N GLU A 162 13.28 -12.10 -5.30
CA GLU A 162 13.75 -13.30 -6.00
C GLU A 162 13.13 -14.58 -5.40
N PHE A 163 13.15 -14.70 -4.07
CA PHE A 163 12.55 -15.83 -3.35
C PHE A 163 11.03 -15.92 -3.59
N ALA A 164 10.31 -14.81 -3.42
CA ALA A 164 8.86 -14.78 -3.49
C ALA A 164 8.31 -14.96 -4.93
N ARG A 165 9.12 -14.78 -5.97
CA ARG A 165 8.75 -15.05 -7.37
C ARG A 165 8.65 -16.55 -7.68
N LEU A 166 9.26 -17.41 -6.88
CA LEU A 166 9.22 -18.86 -7.10
C LEU A 166 7.79 -19.37 -6.85
N PRO A 167 7.22 -20.22 -7.73
CA PRO A 167 5.84 -20.70 -7.58
C PRO A 167 5.56 -21.39 -6.24
N GLU A 168 6.53 -22.12 -5.69
CA GLU A 168 6.45 -22.75 -4.37
C GLU A 168 6.35 -21.77 -3.19
N HIS A 169 6.63 -20.48 -3.43
CA HIS A 169 6.65 -19.41 -2.42
C HIS A 169 5.65 -18.28 -2.72
N ALA A 170 4.80 -18.46 -3.73
CA ALA A 170 3.76 -17.48 -4.07
C ALA A 170 2.69 -17.34 -2.96
N ALA A 171 2.41 -18.45 -2.26
CA ALA A 171 1.55 -18.46 -1.08
C ALA A 171 2.38 -18.23 0.20
N VAL A 172 1.77 -17.56 1.17
CA VAL A 172 2.26 -17.46 2.54
C VAL A 172 1.84 -18.74 3.27
N GLY A 173 2.82 -19.48 3.77
CA GLY A 173 2.64 -20.73 4.52
C GLY A 173 2.34 -20.51 5.99
#